data_AF-A0A951AF73-F1
#
_entry.id   AF-A0A951AF73-F1
#
_cell.length_a   1.000
_cell.length_b   1.000
_cell.length_c   1.000
_cell.angle_alpha   90.00
_cell.angle_beta   90.00
_cell.angle_gamma   90.00
#
_symmetry.space_group_name_H-M   'P 1'
#
loop_
_entity.id
_entity.type
_entity.pdbx_description
1 polymer ?
#
loop_
_entity_poly.entity_id
_entity_poly.type
_entity_poly.pdbx_seq_one_letter_code
_entity_poly.pdbx_strand_id
1 'polypeptide(L)'
;GVTSGDYLHGFLRGTRTALYEKNRESITLAIPDANAFSIGTLIALYERAVGFYGSLVNINAYHQPGVEAGKKAATRLLELQSQVRQELSRGNGRTSEELAREIDADPEDVFHVLQHLASNDSRVQISKGESPSEDKFSVTE
;
A
#
# COMPACT_ATOMS: atom_id res chain seq x y z
N GLY A 1 -6.58 -41.22 -24.89
CA GLY A 1 -6.78 -40.94 -23.45
C GLY A 1 -7.20 -39.49 -23.28
N VAL A 2 -7.65 -39.10 -22.08
CA VAL A 2 -8.01 -37.70 -21.74
C VAL A 2 -6.74 -36.89 -21.48
N THR A 3 -6.67 -35.67 -22.00
CA THR A 3 -5.53 -34.76 -21.83
C THR A 3 -5.78 -33.76 -20.69
N SER A 4 -4.71 -33.12 -20.20
CA SER A 4 -4.85 -32.01 -19.25
C SER A 4 -5.67 -30.84 -19.83
N GLY A 5 -5.62 -30.61 -21.15
CA GLY A 5 -6.42 -29.58 -21.82
C GLY A 5 -7.92 -29.87 -21.75
N ASP A 6 -8.31 -31.14 -21.87
CA ASP A 6 -9.71 -31.57 -21.75
C ASP A 6 -10.24 -31.32 -20.32
N TYR A 7 -9.42 -31.62 -19.30
CA TYR A 7 -9.77 -31.30 -17.91
C TYR A 7 -9.90 -29.80 -17.67
N LEU A 8 -8.97 -28.98 -18.18
CA LEU A 8 -9.04 -27.53 -18.06
C LEU A 8 -10.30 -26.96 -18.72
N HIS A 9 -10.66 -27.46 -19.90
CA HIS A 9 -11.91 -27.06 -20.56
C HIS A 9 -13.13 -27.45 -19.73
N GLY A 10 -13.14 -28.68 -19.20
CA GLY A 10 -14.18 -29.18 -18.30
C GLY A 10 -14.35 -28.30 -17.07
N PHE A 11 -13.24 -27.95 -16.39
CA PHE A 11 -13.27 -27.06 -15.23
C PHE A 11 -13.76 -25.65 -15.56
N LEU A 12 -13.29 -25.04 -16.66
CA LEU A 12 -13.76 -23.72 -17.10
C LEU A 12 -15.28 -23.71 -17.29
N ARG A 13 -15.83 -24.71 -17.99
CA ARG A 13 -17.27 -24.82 -18.25
C ARG A 13 -18.03 -25.12 -16.96
N GLY A 14 -17.56 -26.04 -16.13
CA GLY A 14 -18.17 -26.39 -14.85
C GLY A 14 -18.26 -25.21 -13.90
N THR A 15 -17.16 -24.46 -13.71
CA THR A 15 -17.15 -23.27 -12.86
C THR A 15 -18.08 -22.17 -13.38
N ARG A 16 -18.10 -21.93 -14.69
CA ARG A 16 -19.02 -20.95 -15.29
C ARG A 16 -20.48 -21.31 -15.01
N THR A 17 -20.86 -22.58 -15.17
CA THR A 17 -22.23 -23.05 -14.87
C THR A 17 -22.56 -22.90 -13.39
N ALA A 18 -21.65 -23.30 -12.49
CA ALA A 18 -21.86 -23.19 -11.05
C ALA A 18 -22.05 -21.72 -10.60
N LEU A 19 -21.31 -20.77 -11.19
CA LEU A 19 -21.51 -19.34 -10.95
C LEU A 19 -22.90 -18.89 -11.41
N TYR A 20 -23.29 -19.27 -12.62
CA TYR A 20 -24.60 -18.92 -13.18
C TYR A 20 -25.76 -19.46 -12.33
N GLU A 21 -25.68 -20.71 -11.86
CA GLU A 21 -26.66 -21.32 -10.96
C GLU A 21 -26.78 -20.61 -9.60
N LYS A 22 -25.74 -19.87 -9.20
CA LYS A 22 -25.74 -19.02 -8.00
C LYS A 22 -26.06 -17.56 -8.31
N ASN A 23 -26.63 -17.27 -9.48
CA ASN A 23 -26.95 -15.93 -9.96
C ASN A 23 -25.73 -14.99 -9.92
N ARG A 24 -24.55 -15.51 -10.26
CA ARG A 24 -23.31 -14.73 -10.41
C ARG A 24 -23.02 -14.58 -11.90
N GLU A 25 -23.06 -13.35 -12.37
CA GLU A 25 -22.76 -13.02 -13.76
C GLU A 25 -21.28 -13.27 -14.07
N SER A 26 -21.01 -13.70 -15.30
CA SER A 26 -19.65 -13.92 -15.79
C SER A 26 -19.55 -13.63 -17.28
N ILE A 27 -18.40 -13.12 -17.70
CA ILE A 27 -18.06 -12.86 -19.09
C ILE A 27 -16.87 -13.76 -19.46
N THR A 28 -16.91 -14.35 -20.66
CA THR A 28 -15.81 -15.15 -21.19
C THR A 28 -15.29 -14.51 -22.48
N LEU A 29 -14.00 -14.17 -22.50
CA LEU A 29 -13.29 -13.73 -23.69
C LEU A 29 -12.42 -14.88 -24.19
N ALA A 30 -12.54 -15.23 -25.47
CA ALA A 30 -11.72 -16.25 -26.10
C ALA A 30 -10.80 -15.59 -27.14
N ILE A 31 -9.53 -15.95 -27.11
CA ILE A 31 -8.53 -15.58 -28.11
C ILE A 31 -8.05 -16.84 -28.84
N PRO A 32 -7.67 -16.75 -30.12
CA PRO A 32 -7.25 -17.91 -30.88
C PRO A 32 -5.96 -18.54 -30.31
N ASP A 33 -4.97 -17.71 -29.97
CA ASP A 33 -3.68 -18.13 -29.42
C ASP A 33 -3.08 -17.04 -28.51
N ALA A 34 -2.20 -17.44 -27.59
CA ALA A 34 -1.45 -16.54 -26.71
C ALA A 34 -0.20 -15.96 -27.40
N ASN A 35 -0.40 -15.20 -28.48
CA ASN A 35 0.67 -14.51 -29.21
C ASN A 35 0.59 -12.98 -29.01
N ALA A 36 1.63 -12.26 -29.44
CA ALA A 36 1.73 -10.81 -29.26
C ALA A 36 0.54 -10.03 -29.85
N PHE A 37 -0.02 -10.48 -30.98
CA PHE A 37 -1.16 -9.85 -31.61
C PHE A 37 -2.44 -10.00 -30.76
N SER A 38 -2.74 -11.22 -30.28
CA SER A 38 -3.90 -11.47 -29.43
C SER A 38 -3.80 -10.73 -28.09
N ILE A 39 -2.61 -10.69 -27.47
CA ILE A 39 -2.39 -9.96 -26.22
C ILE A 39 -2.53 -8.45 -26.44
N GLY A 40 -1.97 -7.89 -27.52
CA GLY A 40 -2.15 -6.48 -27.87
C GLY A 40 -3.61 -6.11 -28.09
N THR A 41 -4.40 -7.02 -28.68
CA THR A 41 -5.85 -6.84 -28.84
C THR A 41 -6.57 -6.76 -27.49
N LEU A 42 -6.21 -7.63 -26.52
CA LEU A 42 -6.78 -7.59 -25.18
C LEU A 42 -6.42 -6.31 -24.43
N ILE A 43 -5.16 -5.85 -24.51
CA ILE A 43 -4.74 -4.57 -23.92
C ILE A 43 -5.59 -3.43 -24.49
N ALA A 44 -5.68 -3.33 -25.82
CA ALA A 44 -6.43 -2.27 -26.47
C ALA A 44 -7.95 -2.36 -26.19
N LEU A 45 -8.50 -3.57 -25.99
CA LEU A 45 -9.88 -3.76 -25.56
C LEU A 45 -10.10 -3.17 -24.16
N TYR A 46 -9.25 -3.53 -23.19
CA TYR A 46 -9.41 -3.08 -21.81
C TYR A 46 -9.11 -1.59 -21.63
N GLU A 47 -8.13 -1.01 -22.34
CA GLU A 47 -7.89 0.44 -22.35
C GLU A 47 -9.15 1.22 -22.76
N ARG A 48 -9.82 0.78 -23.84
CA ARG A 48 -11.07 1.41 -24.29
C ARG A 48 -12.23 1.14 -23.34
N ALA A 49 -12.35 -0.08 -22.82
CA ALA A 49 -13.40 -0.44 -21.87
C ALA A 49 -13.35 0.42 -20.60
N VAL A 50 -12.14 0.66 -20.05
CA VAL A 50 -11.95 1.54 -18.90
C VAL A 50 -12.32 2.98 -19.22
N GLY A 51 -11.89 3.50 -20.38
CA GLY A 51 -12.26 4.84 -20.84
C GLY A 51 -13.78 5.02 -20.96
N PHE A 52 -14.46 4.06 -21.59
CA PHE A 52 -15.92 4.07 -21.69
C PHE A 52 -16.59 3.96 -20.33
N TYR A 53 -16.15 3.04 -19.46
CA TYR A 53 -16.69 2.90 -18.12
C TYR A 53 -16.61 4.21 -17.33
N GLY A 54 -15.44 4.86 -17.32
CA GLY A 54 -15.28 6.18 -16.71
C GLY A 54 -16.27 7.21 -17.24
N SER A 55 -16.44 7.29 -18.57
CA SER A 55 -17.42 8.20 -19.17
C SER A 55 -18.87 7.89 -18.77
N LEU A 56 -19.23 6.60 -18.66
CA LEU A 56 -20.58 6.17 -18.31
C LEU A 56 -20.94 6.48 -16.86
N VAL A 57 -19.97 6.44 -15.94
CA VAL A 57 -20.16 6.75 -14.53
C VAL A 57 -19.76 8.18 -14.15
N ASN A 58 -19.46 9.03 -15.15
CA ASN A 58 -19.05 10.43 -14.98
C ASN A 58 -17.80 10.61 -14.09
N ILE A 59 -16.79 9.75 -14.28
CA ILE A 59 -15.47 9.81 -13.63
C ILE A 59 -14.40 9.94 -14.72
N ASN A 60 -13.41 10.79 -14.48
CA ASN A 60 -12.25 10.87 -15.37
C ASN A 60 -11.31 9.68 -15.12
N ALA A 61 -11.23 8.77 -16.10
CA ALA A 61 -10.41 7.56 -16.04
C ALA A 61 -8.89 7.82 -16.20
N TYR A 62 -8.49 9.04 -16.54
CA TYR A 62 -7.10 9.36 -16.94
C TYR A 62 -6.33 10.16 -15.89
N HIS A 63 -6.91 10.42 -14.72
CA HIS A 63 -6.22 11.10 -13.63
C HIS A 63 -6.23 10.29 -12.34
N GLN A 64 -5.27 10.59 -11.46
CA GLN A 64 -5.07 9.84 -10.22
C GLN A 64 -4.74 10.79 -9.05
N PRO A 65 -5.60 11.76 -8.74
CA PRO A 65 -5.28 12.82 -7.76
C PRO A 65 -4.97 12.29 -6.35
N GLY A 66 -5.55 11.15 -5.97
CA GLY A 66 -5.32 10.54 -4.65
C GLY A 66 -3.87 10.14 -4.37
N VAL A 67 -3.05 9.87 -5.40
CA VAL A 67 -1.65 9.46 -5.21
C VAL A 67 -0.78 10.60 -4.70
N GLU A 68 -1.13 11.84 -5.06
CA GLU A 68 -0.36 13.02 -4.67
C GLU A 68 -0.51 13.34 -3.19
N ALA A 69 -1.70 13.11 -2.61
CA ALA A 69 -1.92 13.23 -1.17
C ALA A 69 -1.04 12.24 -0.39
N GLY A 70 -0.96 10.99 -0.85
CA GLY A 70 -0.11 9.96 -0.25
C GLY A 70 1.38 10.32 -0.30
N LYS A 71 1.87 10.82 -1.44
CA LYS A 71 3.27 11.27 -1.58
C LYS A 71 3.59 12.44 -0.64
N LYS A 72 2.69 13.42 -0.53
CA LYS A 72 2.88 14.57 0.39
C LYS A 72 2.91 14.12 1.85
N ALA A 73 2.02 13.21 2.24
CA ALA A 73 2.01 12.66 3.60
C ALA A 73 3.31 11.90 3.90
N ALA A 74 3.77 11.05 2.98
CA ALA A 74 5.04 10.33 3.11
C ALA A 74 6.24 11.28 3.20
N THR A 75 6.27 12.34 2.38
CA THR A 75 7.36 13.34 2.41
C THR A 75 7.44 14.02 3.78
N ARG A 76 6.29 14.46 4.33
CA ARG A 76 6.24 15.08 5.67
C ARG A 76 6.70 14.12 6.77
N LEU A 77 6.33 12.84 6.67
CA LEU A 77 6.78 11.83 7.64
C LEU A 77 8.31 11.63 7.59
N LEU A 78 8.90 11.64 6.40
CA LEU A 78 10.36 11.53 6.23
C LEU A 78 11.09 12.77 6.77
N GLU A 79 10.54 13.97 6.57
CA GLU A 79 11.05 15.21 7.15
C GLU A 79 11.00 15.17 8.68
N LEU A 80 9.87 14.75 9.25
CA LEU A 80 9.70 14.54 10.69
C LEU A 80 10.71 13.53 11.22
N GLN A 81 10.87 12.39 10.55
CA GLN A 81 11.85 11.37 10.93
C GLN A 81 13.29 11.92 10.95
N SER A 82 13.64 12.77 9.99
CA SER A 82 14.95 13.44 9.99
C SER A 82 15.12 14.37 11.20
N GLN A 83 14.12 15.17 11.53
CA GLN A 83 14.15 16.08 12.69
C GLN A 83 14.22 15.31 14.01
N VAL A 84 13.37 14.28 14.18
CA VAL A 84 13.36 13.39 15.35
C VAL A 84 14.73 12.76 15.54
N ARG A 85 15.36 12.24 14.48
CA ARG A 85 16.69 11.62 14.57
C ARG A 85 17.77 12.62 14.99
N GLN A 86 17.70 13.85 14.47
CA GLN A 86 18.63 14.91 14.83
C GLN A 86 18.51 15.28 16.31
N GLU A 87 17.29 15.48 16.81
CA GLU A 87 17.06 15.84 18.22
C GLU A 87 17.33 14.67 19.18
N LEU A 88 17.01 13.45 18.78
CA LEU A 88 17.29 12.26 19.58
C LEU A 88 18.81 12.06 19.78
N SER A 89 19.62 12.44 18.79
CA SER A 89 21.08 12.36 18.88
C SER A 89 21.72 13.41 19.81
N ARG A 90 20.96 14.45 20.22
CA ARG A 90 21.47 15.55 21.06
C ARG A 90 21.24 15.33 22.55
N GLY A 91 20.39 14.38 22.93
CA GLY A 91 19.97 14.18 24.31
C GLY A 91 19.98 12.71 24.72
N ASN A 92 19.97 12.49 26.03
CA ASN A 92 19.91 11.16 26.61
C ASN A 92 18.50 10.89 27.15
N GLY A 93 17.79 9.93 26.55
CA GLY A 93 16.57 9.35 27.11
C GLY A 93 15.40 10.32 27.24
N ARG A 94 14.72 10.59 26.12
CA ARG A 94 13.61 11.55 26.03
C ARG A 94 12.32 10.86 25.60
N THR A 95 11.16 11.35 26.06
CA THR A 95 9.86 10.83 25.62
C THR A 95 9.44 11.41 24.27
N SER A 96 8.44 10.81 23.63
CA SER A 96 7.82 11.34 22.41
C SER A 96 7.32 12.77 22.58
N GLU A 97 6.72 13.09 23.72
CA GLU A 97 6.14 14.39 24.05
C GLU A 97 7.23 15.45 24.23
N GLU A 98 8.35 15.09 24.85
CA GLU A 98 9.49 16.01 25.01
C GLU A 98 10.11 16.34 23.65
N LEU A 99 10.30 15.34 22.78
CA LEU A 99 10.81 15.57 21.43
C LEU A 99 9.84 16.38 20.57
N ALA A 100 8.56 16.03 20.61
CA ALA A 100 7.52 16.69 19.84
C ALA A 100 7.42 18.18 20.16
N ARG A 101 7.59 18.57 21.44
CA ARG A 101 7.63 19.99 21.84
C ARG A 101 8.82 20.75 21.29
N GLU A 102 9.98 20.13 21.14
CA GLU A 102 11.19 20.80 20.62
C GLU A 102 11.11 21.08 19.13
N ILE A 103 10.50 20.16 18.38
CA ILE A 103 10.39 20.26 16.92
C ILE A 103 9.02 20.77 16.45
N ASP A 104 8.16 21.20 17.38
CA ASP A 104 6.80 21.68 17.12
C ASP A 104 5.97 20.70 16.25
N ALA A 105 5.94 19.43 16.69
CA ALA A 105 5.25 18.34 15.99
C ALA A 105 4.20 17.66 16.86
N ASP A 106 3.39 16.80 16.23
CA ASP A 106 2.40 15.97 16.92
C ASP A 106 3.10 14.83 17.71
N PRO A 107 2.79 14.64 19.01
CA PRO A 107 3.40 13.59 19.82
C PRO A 107 3.15 12.16 19.33
N GLU A 108 1.98 11.87 18.74
CA GLU A 108 1.63 10.54 18.23
C GLU A 108 2.48 10.21 17.00
N ASP A 109 2.63 11.17 16.07
CA ASP A 109 3.50 11.01 14.91
C ASP A 109 4.96 10.80 15.33
N VAL A 110 5.45 11.58 16.30
CA VAL A 110 6.82 11.42 16.85
C VAL A 110 7.00 10.08 17.54
N PHE A 111 6.03 9.62 18.32
CA PHE A 111 6.06 8.30 18.96
C PHE A 111 6.20 7.18 17.92
N HIS A 112 5.38 7.20 16.85
CA HIS A 112 5.45 6.19 15.81
C HIS A 112 6.76 6.23 15.02
N VAL A 113 7.31 7.42 14.77
CA VAL A 113 8.64 7.58 14.18
C VAL A 113 9.72 6.98 15.09
N LEU A 114 9.66 7.24 16.39
CA LEU A 114 10.64 6.70 17.35
C LEU A 114 10.57 5.17 17.47
N GLN A 115 9.36 4.60 17.50
CA GLN A 115 9.15 3.14 17.43
C GLN A 115 9.70 2.53 16.14
N HIS A 116 9.47 3.21 15.01
CA HIS A 116 10.03 2.80 13.72
C HIS A 116 11.56 2.84 13.75
N LEU A 117 12.16 3.91 14.26
CA LEU A 117 13.62 4.05 14.36
C LEU A 117 14.22 2.97 15.28
N ALA A 118 13.66 2.75 16.47
CA ALA A 118 14.11 1.71 17.39
C ALA A 118 14.02 0.29 16.81
N SER A 119 13.03 0.04 15.95
CA SER A 119 12.86 -1.26 15.30
C SER A 119 13.84 -1.49 14.13
N ASN A 120 14.42 -0.43 13.55
CA ASN A 120 15.20 -0.50 12.31
C ASN A 120 16.65 0.04 12.43
N ASP A 121 16.98 0.76 13.50
CA ASP A 121 18.30 1.28 13.81
C ASP A 121 18.71 0.77 15.20
N SER A 122 19.64 -0.19 15.25
CA SER A 122 20.08 -0.84 16.50
C SER A 122 20.71 0.10 17.52
N ARG A 123 21.07 1.32 17.11
CA ARG A 123 21.56 2.37 18.01
C ARG A 123 20.46 3.06 18.79
N VAL A 124 19.21 2.99 18.32
CA VAL A 124 18.08 3.60 19.00
C VAL A 124 17.50 2.59 20.00
N GLN A 125 17.58 2.92 21.29
CA GLN A 125 17.12 2.08 22.38
C GLN A 125 15.84 2.64 23.00
N ILE A 126 14.97 1.73 23.47
CA ILE A 126 13.74 2.07 24.18
C ILE A 126 13.86 1.62 25.64
N SER A 127 13.65 2.55 26.57
CA SER A 127 13.41 2.26 27.97
C SER A 127 11.91 2.40 28.23
N LYS A 128 11.25 1.26 28.51
CA LYS A 128 9.79 1.23 28.67
C LYS A 128 9.33 1.87 29.98
N GLY A 129 8.33 2.74 29.89
CA GLY A 129 7.63 3.32 31.04
C GLY A 129 6.43 2.49 31.47
N GLU A 130 5.56 3.04 32.34
CA GLU A 130 4.30 2.39 32.71
C GLU A 130 3.26 2.49 31.58
N SER A 131 3.43 3.46 30.68
CA SER A 131 2.59 3.70 29.51
C SER A 131 3.43 4.14 28.28
N PRO A 132 2.90 4.02 27.04
CA PRO A 132 3.64 4.42 25.83
C PRO A 132 4.14 5.87 25.82
N SER A 133 3.41 6.80 26.45
CA SER A 133 3.81 8.21 26.61
C SER A 133 4.99 8.42 27.57
N GLU A 134 5.30 7.41 28.39
CA GLU A 134 6.43 7.42 29.32
C GLU A 134 7.64 6.65 28.78
N ASP A 135 7.52 6.01 27.62
CA ASP A 135 8.64 5.34 26.95
C ASP A 135 9.71 6.38 26.60
N LYS A 136 10.94 6.11 27.00
CA LYS A 136 12.09 6.95 26.73
C LYS A 136 12.95 6.36 25.63
N PHE A 137 13.34 7.21 24.69
CA PHE A 137 14.16 6.84 23.56
C PHE A 137 15.54 7.50 23.69
N SER A 138 16.60 6.76 23.35
CA SER A 138 17.97 7.27 23.35
C SER A 138 18.77 6.69 22.19
N VAL A 139 19.86 7.37 21.80
CA VAL A 139 20.85 6.84 20.86
C VAL A 139 22.08 6.39 21.64
N THR A 140 22.54 5.15 21.41
CA THR A 140 23.85 4.68 21.86
C THR A 140 24.90 5.00 20.80
N GLU A 141 26.10 5.43 21.23
CA GLU A 141 27.28 5.56 20.34
C GLU A 141 27.63 4.26 19.62
#